data_AF-A0A3B9HNS9-F1
#
_entry.id   AF-A0A3B9HNS9-F1
#
_cell.length_a   1.000
_cell.length_b   1.000
_cell.length_c   1.000
_cell.angle_alpha   90.00
_cell.angle_beta   90.00
_cell.angle_gamma   90.00
#
_symmetry.space_group_name_H-M   'P 1'
#
loop_
_entity.id
_entity.type
_entity.pdbx_description
1 polymer ?
#
loop_
_entity_poly.entity_id
_entity_poly.type
_entity_poly.pdbx_seq_one_letter_code
_entity_poly.pdbx_strand_id
1 'polypeptide(L)'
;MFNPNSWTFLTNHSHVLLCLVQNPSMRMRDIAIKVGITERAVQHIIAELSAECYITRSKKGRCNTYQINADQHLRHPIEAKQTIRELIDLIITRNTGVIDSA
;
A
#
# COMPACT_ATOMS: atom_id res chain seq x y z
N MET A 1 -21.12 -2.87 1.89
CA MET A 1 -20.41 -4.06 2.44
C MET A 1 -19.38 -4.46 1.39
N PHE A 2 -18.08 -4.36 1.69
CA PHE A 2 -17.02 -4.71 0.73
C PHE A 2 -17.07 -6.21 0.44
N ASN A 3 -17.15 -6.58 -0.84
CA ASN A 3 -17.11 -7.98 -1.25
C ASN A 3 -15.68 -8.33 -1.67
N PRO A 4 -14.91 -9.09 -0.88
CA PRO A 4 -13.53 -9.42 -1.21
C PRO A 4 -13.39 -10.30 -2.46
N ASN A 5 -14.48 -10.85 -2.99
CA ASN A 5 -14.49 -11.64 -4.22
C ASN A 5 -14.90 -10.85 -5.48
N SER A 6 -15.16 -9.54 -5.37
CA SER A 6 -15.35 -8.70 -6.57
C SER A 6 -14.00 -8.27 -7.13
N TRP A 7 -13.87 -8.20 -8.46
CA TRP A 7 -12.65 -7.75 -9.10
C TRP A 7 -12.33 -6.29 -8.72
N THR A 8 -11.10 -6.05 -8.25
CA THR A 8 -10.53 -4.74 -7.98
C THR A 8 -9.42 -4.42 -8.98
N PHE A 9 -9.23 -3.12 -9.28
CA PHE A 9 -8.13 -2.67 -10.14
C PHE A 9 -6.76 -2.84 -9.47
N LEU A 10 -6.68 -2.53 -8.18
CA LEU A 10 -5.44 -2.65 -7.41
C LEU A 10 -5.32 -4.04 -6.78
N THR A 11 -4.08 -4.50 -6.67
CA THR A 11 -3.76 -5.78 -6.02
C THR A 11 -3.87 -5.68 -4.50
N ASN A 12 -3.94 -6.84 -3.82
CA ASN A 12 -3.85 -6.88 -2.37
C ASN A 12 -2.55 -6.26 -1.84
N HIS A 13 -1.42 -6.42 -2.55
CA HIS A 13 -0.16 -5.75 -2.20
C HIS A 13 -0.30 -4.24 -2.19
N SER A 14 -0.92 -3.68 -3.24
CA SER A 14 -1.20 -2.24 -3.33
C SER A 14 -2.11 -1.78 -2.20
N HIS A 15 -3.16 -2.53 -1.88
CA HIS A 15 -4.08 -2.19 -0.78
C HIS A 15 -3.41 -2.22 0.60
N VAL A 16 -2.55 -3.22 0.87
CA VAL A 16 -1.75 -3.29 2.10
C VAL A 16 -0.77 -2.12 2.17
N LEU A 17 -0.07 -1.81 1.08
CA LEU A 17 0.86 -0.69 1.03
C LEU A 17 0.15 0.64 1.32
N LEU A 18 -1.01 0.89 0.70
CA LEU A 18 -1.82 2.09 0.96
C LEU A 18 -2.30 2.18 2.42
N CYS A 19 -2.60 1.05 3.07
CA CYS A 19 -2.92 1.05 4.50
C CYS A 19 -1.72 1.50 5.35
N LEU A 20 -0.51 1.05 5.01
CA LEU A 20 0.72 1.43 5.70
C LEU A 20 1.12 2.88 5.44
N VAL A 21 0.82 3.43 4.26
CA VAL A 21 0.99 4.86 3.96
C VAL A 21 0.11 5.72 4.87
N GLN A 22 -1.16 5.33 5.05
CA GLN A 22 -2.08 6.06 5.92
C GLN A 22 -1.72 5.94 7.41
N ASN A 23 -1.29 4.76 7.86
CA ASN A 23 -0.85 4.54 9.23
C ASN A 23 0.34 3.55 9.25
N PRO A 24 1.57 4.07 9.39
CA PRO A 24 2.80 3.28 9.46
C PRO A 24 2.84 2.24 10.58
N SER A 25 2.02 2.39 11.62
CA SER A 25 1.99 1.48 12.78
C SER A 25 0.69 0.65 12.85
N MET A 26 -0.05 0.55 11.73
CA MET A 26 -1.28 -0.23 11.67
C MET A 26 -1.01 -1.71 12.00
N ARG A 27 -1.87 -2.33 12.81
CA ARG A 27 -1.74 -3.75 13.15
C ARG A 27 -2.15 -4.61 11.96
N MET A 28 -1.48 -5.75 11.79
CA MET A 28 -1.77 -6.69 10.69
C MET A 28 -3.24 -7.12 10.66
N ARG A 29 -3.85 -7.32 11.83
CA ARG A 29 -5.29 -7.59 11.97
C ARG A 29 -6.17 -6.49 11.40
N ASP A 30 -5.85 -5.22 11.67
CA ASP A 30 -6.64 -4.08 11.21
C ASP A 30 -6.52 -3.93 9.68
N ILE A 31 -5.32 -4.18 9.14
CA ILE A 31 -5.08 -4.23 7.69
C ILE A 31 -5.92 -5.35 7.05
N ALA A 32 -5.91 -6.55 7.65
CA ALA A 32 -6.66 -7.70 7.15
C ALA A 32 -8.17 -7.39 7.03
N ILE A 33 -8.74 -6.76 8.06
CA ILE A 33 -10.14 -6.33 8.07
C ILE A 33 -10.40 -5.26 7.00
N LYS A 34 -9.53 -4.25 6.87
CA LYS A 34 -9.68 -3.18 5.88
C LYS A 34 -9.59 -3.67 4.43
N VAL A 35 -8.66 -4.58 4.15
CA VAL A 35 -8.39 -5.10 2.81
C VAL A 35 -9.34 -6.26 2.46
N GLY A 36 -9.94 -6.91 3.45
CA GLY A 36 -10.82 -8.06 3.24
C GLY A 36 -10.08 -9.37 2.98
N ILE A 37 -8.89 -9.54 3.56
CA ILE A 37 -8.05 -10.74 3.43
C ILE A 37 -7.71 -11.31 4.81
N THR A 38 -7.04 -12.47 4.86
CA THR A 38 -6.63 -13.08 6.13
C THR A 38 -5.41 -12.38 6.73
N GLU A 39 -5.25 -12.43 8.05
CA GLU A 39 -4.05 -11.88 8.73
C GLU A 39 -2.76 -12.57 8.25
N ARG A 40 -2.83 -13.87 7.93
CA ARG A 40 -1.73 -14.62 7.32
C ARG A 40 -1.37 -14.09 5.93
N ALA A 41 -2.36 -13.72 5.12
CA ALA A 41 -2.12 -13.12 3.81
C ALA A 41 -1.44 -11.74 3.95
N VAL A 42 -1.86 -10.92 4.92
CA VAL A 42 -1.18 -9.65 5.23
C VAL A 42 0.28 -9.88 5.63
N GLN A 43 0.54 -10.87 6.50
CA GLN A 43 1.90 -11.23 6.90
C GLN A 43 2.78 -11.61 5.70
N HIS A 44 2.25 -12.43 4.79
CA HIS A 44 2.93 -12.83 3.56
C HIS A 44 3.26 -11.61 2.67
N ILE A 45 2.26 -10.77 2.43
CA ILE A 45 2.40 -9.55 1.62
C ILE A 45 3.44 -8.61 2.22
N ILE A 46 3.44 -8.41 3.54
CA ILE A 46 4.44 -7.58 4.23
C ILE A 46 5.84 -8.17 4.07
N ALA A 47 5.98 -9.49 4.14
CA ALA A 47 7.26 -10.15 3.93
C ALA A 47 7.77 -9.94 2.48
N GLU A 48 6.90 -10.10 1.48
CA GLU A 48 7.23 -9.85 0.08
C GLU A 48 7.62 -8.38 -0.17
N LEU A 49 6.78 -7.43 0.29
CA LEU A 49 7.09 -5.99 0.17
C LEU A 49 8.42 -5.62 0.85
N SER A 50 8.76 -6.28 1.95
CA SER A 50 10.02 -6.05 2.65
C SER A 50 11.21 -6.68 1.93
N ALA A 51 11.07 -7.91 1.41
CA ALA A 51 12.12 -8.60 0.66
C ALA A 51 12.48 -7.82 -0.62
N GLU A 52 11.47 -7.20 -1.21
CA GLU A 52 11.56 -6.42 -2.42
C GLU A 52 11.90 -4.93 -2.20
N CYS A 53 12.27 -4.57 -0.98
CA CYS A 53 12.67 -3.21 -0.61
C CYS A 53 11.61 -2.13 -0.88
N TYR A 54 10.32 -2.46 -0.94
CA TYR A 54 9.24 -1.47 -0.97
C TYR A 54 8.93 -0.89 0.40
N ILE A 55 9.16 -1.69 1.45
CA ILE A 55 9.01 -1.25 2.82
C ILE A 55 10.22 -1.66 3.65
N THR A 56 10.49 -0.91 4.71
CA THR A 56 11.40 -1.31 5.77
C THR A 56 10.63 -1.42 7.08
N ARG A 57 10.95 -2.44 7.88
CA ARG A 57 10.30 -2.70 9.16
C ARG A 57 11.23 -2.29 10.30
N SER A 58 10.74 -1.45 11.20
CA SER A 58 11.40 -1.12 12.46
C SER A 58 10.53 -1.54 13.65
N LYS A 59 11.17 -2.04 14.72
CA LYS A 59 10.48 -2.43 15.95
C LYS A 59 10.55 -1.29 16.95
N LYS A 60 9.41 -0.68 17.25
CA LYS A 60 9.25 0.35 18.28
C LYS A 60 8.52 -0.25 19.48
N GLY A 61 9.29 -0.84 20.40
CA GLY A 61 8.77 -1.54 21.57
C GLY A 61 7.98 -2.81 21.20
N ARG A 62 6.69 -2.85 21.54
CA ARG A 62 5.79 -3.98 21.21
C ARG A 62 5.13 -3.85 19.83
N CYS A 63 5.30 -2.71 19.16
CA CYS A 63 4.70 -2.42 17.86
C CYS A 63 5.73 -2.44 16.75
N ASN A 64 5.31 -2.88 15.56
CA ASN A 64 6.08 -2.69 14.34
C ASN A 64 5.66 -1.36 13.72
N THR A 65 6.62 -0.64 13.18
CA THR A 65 6.41 0.54 12.34
C THR A 65 7.05 0.28 10.98
N TYR A 66 6.35 0.63 9.91
CA TYR A 66 6.79 0.41 8.54
C TYR A 66 7.08 1.73 7.86
N GLN A 67 8.21 1.83 7.18
CA GLN A 67 8.54 2.98 6.35
C GLN A 67 8.47 2.55 4.88
N ILE A 68 7.80 3.35 4.06
CA ILE A 68 7.62 3.09 2.63
C ILE A 68 8.78 3.69 1.84
N ASN A 69 9.37 2.91 0.95
CA ASN A 69 10.36 3.37 0.00
C ASN A 69 9.64 3.85 -1.27
N ALA A 70 9.15 5.08 -1.23
CA ALA A 70 8.28 5.63 -2.27
C ALA A 70 8.99 5.85 -3.63
N ASP A 71 10.31 5.90 -3.64
CA ASP A 71 11.10 6.15 -4.86
C ASP A 71 11.38 4.85 -5.67
N GLN A 72 10.91 3.69 -5.17
CA GLN A 72 10.93 2.43 -5.92
C GLN A 72 9.95 2.48 -7.09
N HIS A 73 10.33 1.84 -8.20
CA HIS A 73 9.47 1.76 -9.39
C HIS A 73 8.44 0.63 -9.28
N LEU A 74 7.33 0.79 -9.98
CA LEU A 74 6.34 -0.28 -10.15
C LEU A 74 6.95 -1.42 -10.97
N ARG A 75 6.68 -2.67 -10.58
CA ARG A 75 7.30 -3.87 -11.19
C ARG A 75 6.91 -4.09 -12.63
N HIS A 76 5.69 -3.72 -13.00
CA HIS A 76 5.14 -4.10 -14.28
C HIS A 76 5.79 -3.28 -15.40
N PRO A 77 6.27 -3.88 -16.50
CA PRO A 77 6.96 -3.15 -17.58
C PRO A 77 6.18 -1.95 -18.13
N ILE A 78 4.85 -2.04 -18.16
CA ILE A 78 3.97 -0.94 -18.60
C ILE A 78 4.07 0.27 -17.68
N GLU A 79 4.27 0.02 -16.38
CA GLU A 79 4.28 1.04 -15.32
C GLU A 79 5.69 1.27 -14.79
N ALA A 80 6.72 0.68 -15.38
CA ALA A 80 8.09 0.68 -14.86
C ALA A 80 8.75 2.07 -14.81
N LYS A 81 8.15 3.07 -15.46
CA LYS A 81 8.56 4.48 -15.39
C LYS A 81 7.92 5.22 -14.22
N GLN A 82 6.94 4.62 -13.57
CA GLN A 82 6.18 5.19 -12.48
C GLN A 82 6.70 4.63 -11.15
N THR A 83 6.68 5.49 -10.15
CA THR A 83 7.13 5.24 -8.80
C THR A 83 5.96 4.90 -7.89
N ILE A 84 6.27 4.28 -6.76
CA ILE A 84 5.30 4.07 -5.68
C ILE A 84 4.75 5.42 -5.20
N ARG A 85 5.57 6.47 -5.18
CA ARG A 85 5.16 7.85 -4.87
C ARG A 85 4.05 8.33 -5.80
N GLU A 86 4.21 8.23 -7.11
CA GLU A 86 3.19 8.67 -8.08
C GLU A 86 1.87 7.91 -7.89
N LEU A 87 1.93 6.60 -7.61
CA LEU A 87 0.74 5.82 -7.27
C LEU A 87 0.07 6.30 -5.97
N ILE A 88 0.86 6.55 -4.93
CA ILE A 88 0.36 7.05 -3.64
C ILE A 88 -0.31 8.41 -3.84
N ASP A 89 0.37 9.32 -4.54
CA ASP A 89 -0.11 10.67 -4.78
C ASP A 89 -1.41 10.64 -5.59
N LEU A 90 -1.52 9.78 -6.61
CA LEU A 90 -2.75 9.61 -7.40
C LEU A 90 -3.96 9.18 -6.54
N ILE A 91 -3.74 8.30 -5.56
CA ILE A 91 -4.83 7.71 -4.76
C ILE A 91 -5.18 8.57 -3.54
N ILE A 92 -4.18 9.17 -2.88
CA ILE A 92 -4.36 9.94 -1.65
C ILE A 92 -4.64 11.42 -1.95
N THR A 93 -4.13 11.96 -3.06
CA THR A 93 -4.39 13.35 -3.46
C THR A 93 -5.75 13.45 -4.14
N ARG A 94 -6.80 13.64 -3.34
CA ARG A 94 -8.01 14.33 -3.77
C ARG A 94 -8.31 15.48 -2.82
N ASN A 95 -7.53 16.57 -2.94
CA ASN A 95 -8.06 17.91 -2.73
C ASN A 95 -7.11 19.02 -3.22
N THR A 96 -7.21 19.39 -4.50
CA THR A 96 -7.19 20.80 -4.95
C THR A 96 -7.79 20.81 -6.35
N GLY A 97 -9.03 21.28 -6.44
CA GLY A 97 -9.65 21.54 -7.73
C GLY A 97 -8.85 22.61 -8.47
N VAL A 98 -8.24 22.23 -9.58
CA VAL A 98 -7.99 23.12 -10.71
C VAL A 98 -8.32 22.29 -11.95
N ILE A 99 -9.58 22.34 -12.33
CA ILE A 99 -9.97 22.11 -13.72
C ILE A 99 -9.59 23.39 -14.46
N ASP A 100 -8.31 23.53 -14.81
CA ASP A 100 -7.92 24.47 -15.84
C ASP A 100 -8.38 23.87 -17.18
N SER A 101 -9.48 24.43 -17.64
CA SER A 101 -9.94 24.41 -19.02
C SER A 101 -8.83 24.82 -19.98
N ALA A 102 -8.54 23.96 -20.95
CA ALA A 102 -8.04 24.33 -22.27
C ALA A 102 -8.59 23.33 -23.31
#